data_AF-A0A7W8UE91-F1
#
_entry.id   AF-A0A7W8UE91-F1
#
_cell.length_a   1.000
_cell.length_b   1.000
_cell.length_c   1.000
_cell.angle_alpha   90.00
_cell.angle_beta   90.00
_cell.angle_gamma   90.00
#
_symmetry.space_group_name_H-M   'P 1'
#
loop_
_entity.id
_entity.type
_entity.pdbx_description
1 polymer ?
#
loop_
_entity_poly.entity_id
_entity_poly.type
_entity_poly.pdbx_seq_one_letter_code
_entity_poly.pdbx_strand_id
1 'polypeptide(L)'
;MRKRILSATALLSVVSLLSGQIFSARAEEPTFAQLQAMCRNAKDPSQQGYCTGFAEAIALRLVRDDKGCVLLQEYIDQANADIALPDLIGDLNPAEYSQQALEAVEKFFYSRGCT
;
A
#
# COMPACT_ATOMS: atom_id res chain seq x y z
N MET A 1 39.03 46.03 -16.05
CA MET A 1 37.96 45.07 -16.39
C MET A 1 38.03 43.88 -15.43
N ARG A 2 37.09 43.75 -14.49
CA ARG A 2 37.10 42.71 -13.44
C ARG A 2 36.26 41.53 -13.95
N LYS A 3 36.92 40.47 -14.46
CA LYS A 3 36.25 39.24 -14.89
C LYS A 3 35.59 38.59 -13.67
N ARG A 4 34.26 38.59 -13.63
CA ARG A 4 33.49 37.77 -12.68
C ARG A 4 33.67 36.33 -13.10
N ILE A 5 34.61 35.63 -12.46
CA ILE A 5 34.69 34.18 -12.54
C ILE A 5 33.51 33.69 -11.68
N LEU A 6 32.38 33.45 -12.33
CA LEU A 6 31.28 32.70 -11.74
C LEU A 6 31.83 31.31 -11.46
N SER A 7 32.17 31.10 -10.19
CA SER A 7 32.73 29.87 -9.66
C SER A 7 31.82 28.71 -10.05
N ALA A 8 32.38 27.67 -10.67
CA ALA A 8 31.67 26.44 -11.02
C ALA A 8 30.94 25.80 -9.83
N THR A 9 31.36 26.13 -8.61
CA THR A 9 30.68 25.73 -7.37
C THR A 9 29.29 26.34 -7.20
N ALA A 10 29.02 27.56 -7.71
CA ALA A 10 27.69 28.16 -7.63
C ALA A 10 26.67 27.46 -8.52
N LEU A 11 27.11 26.88 -9.65
CA LEU A 11 26.25 26.13 -10.57
C LEU A 11 25.87 24.75 -10.00
N LEU A 12 26.82 24.06 -9.35
CA LEU A 12 26.58 22.76 -8.70
C LEU A 12 25.59 22.86 -7.52
N SER A 13 25.63 23.97 -6.78
CA SER A 13 24.68 24.21 -5.68
C SER A 13 23.24 24.38 -6.18
N VAL A 14 23.04 25.05 -7.32
CA VAL A 14 21.71 25.24 -7.92
C VAL A 14 21.13 23.92 -8.44
N VAL A 15 21.96 23.07 -9.05
CA VAL A 15 21.54 21.73 -9.51
C VAL A 15 21.14 20.82 -8.34
N SER A 16 21.82 20.94 -7.20
CA SER A 16 21.48 20.18 -5.98
C SER A 16 20.18 20.66 -5.30
N LEU A 17 19.85 21.95 -5.44
CA LEU A 17 18.59 22.53 -4.94
C LEU A 17 17.38 22.17 -5.82
N LEU A 18 17.58 21.95 -7.12
CA LEU A 18 16.52 21.55 -8.06
C LEU A 18 16.23 20.04 -8.06
N SER A 19 17.21 19.21 -7.70
CA SER A 19 17.03 17.75 -7.55
C SER A 19 16.29 17.34 -6.26
N GLY A 20 16.12 18.29 -5.33
CA GLY A 20 15.28 18.13 -4.14
C GLY A 20 13.78 18.24 -4.39
N GLN A 21 13.34 18.52 -5.63
CA GLN A 21 11.95 18.29 -6.04
C GLN A 21 11.75 16.80 -6.24
N ILE A 22 11.81 16.08 -5.11
CA ILE A 22 11.18 14.78 -4.95
C ILE A 22 9.72 15.08 -5.23
N PHE A 23 9.29 14.87 -6.48
CA PHE A 23 7.90 14.54 -6.74
C PHE A 23 7.60 13.47 -5.70
N SER A 24 6.67 13.75 -4.79
CA SER A 24 6.09 12.71 -3.96
C SER A 24 5.59 11.66 -4.94
N ALA A 25 6.42 10.66 -5.23
CA ALA A 25 6.04 9.45 -5.92
C ALA A 25 5.26 8.62 -4.89
N ARG A 26 4.21 9.23 -4.33
CA ARG A 26 3.10 8.46 -3.81
C ARG A 26 2.54 7.84 -5.07
N ALA A 27 2.82 6.55 -5.23
CA ALA A 27 2.05 5.74 -6.16
C ALA A 27 0.58 6.08 -5.92
N GLU A 28 -0.12 6.45 -6.99
CA GLU A 28 -1.55 6.71 -6.92
C GLU A 28 -2.22 5.50 -6.26
N GLU A 29 -3.10 5.76 -5.29
CA GLU A 29 -3.78 4.66 -4.62
C GLU A 29 -4.59 3.88 -5.66
N PRO A 30 -4.43 2.55 -5.74
CA PRO A 30 -5.19 1.77 -6.71
C PRO A 30 -6.67 1.86 -6.38
N THR A 31 -7.49 1.78 -7.42
CA THR A 31 -8.90 1.44 -7.23
C THR A 31 -9.00 0.02 -6.67
N PHE A 32 -10.10 -0.30 -5.98
CA PHE A 32 -10.30 -1.63 -5.44
C PHE A 32 -10.26 -2.71 -6.53
N ALA A 33 -10.82 -2.44 -7.72
CA ALA A 33 -10.75 -3.36 -8.86
C ALA A 33 -9.30 -3.62 -9.33
N GLN A 34 -8.44 -2.60 -9.32
CA GLN A 34 -7.02 -2.76 -9.65
C GLN A 34 -6.30 -3.59 -8.59
N LEU A 35 -6.55 -3.32 -7.30
CA LEU A 35 -5.99 -4.11 -6.22
C LEU A 35 -6.40 -5.59 -6.34
N GLN A 36 -7.70 -5.87 -6.55
CA GLN A 36 -8.18 -7.25 -6.74
C GLN A 36 -7.52 -7.95 -7.92
N ALA A 37 -7.35 -7.24 -9.05
CA ALA A 37 -6.66 -7.80 -10.21
C ALA A 37 -5.21 -8.17 -9.87
N MET A 38 -4.51 -7.34 -9.08
CA MET A 38 -3.16 -7.64 -8.59
C MET A 38 -3.15 -8.86 -7.66
N CYS A 39 -4.13 -8.97 -6.75
CA CYS A 39 -4.25 -10.12 -5.84
C CYS A 39 -4.45 -11.44 -6.59
N ARG A 40 -5.28 -11.44 -7.65
CA ARG A 40 -5.56 -12.61 -8.49
C ARG A 40 -4.42 -12.95 -9.46
N ASN A 41 -3.43 -12.06 -9.63
CA ASN A 41 -2.37 -12.23 -10.61
C ASN A 41 -1.18 -13.02 -10.04
N ALA A 42 -1.40 -14.31 -9.74
CA ALA A 42 -0.35 -15.21 -9.24
C ALA A 42 0.84 -15.42 -10.21
N LYS A 43 0.73 -14.95 -11.46
CA LYS A 43 1.80 -15.00 -12.47
C LYS A 43 2.78 -13.84 -12.37
N ASP A 44 2.42 -12.77 -11.65
CA ASP A 44 3.26 -11.60 -11.44
C ASP A 44 3.53 -11.43 -9.93
N PRO A 45 4.68 -11.92 -9.43
CA PRO A 45 5.03 -11.82 -8.01
C PRO A 45 5.07 -10.37 -7.49
N SER A 46 5.34 -9.38 -8.35
CA SER A 46 5.37 -7.98 -7.94
C SER A 46 3.99 -7.44 -7.63
N GLN A 47 2.98 -7.81 -8.43
CA GLN A 47 1.59 -7.45 -8.20
C GLN A 47 1.01 -8.20 -7.01
N GLN A 48 1.29 -9.50 -6.90
CA GLN A 48 0.87 -10.29 -5.75
C GLN A 48 1.48 -9.75 -4.45
N GLY A 49 2.78 -9.41 -4.47
CA GLY A 49 3.49 -8.80 -3.35
C GLY A 49 2.92 -7.43 -2.99
N TYR A 50 2.55 -6.60 -3.98
CA TYR A 50 1.88 -5.33 -3.73
C TYR A 50 0.54 -5.54 -3.01
N CYS A 51 -0.33 -6.43 -3.51
CA CYS A 51 -1.62 -6.72 -2.86
C CYS A 51 -1.43 -7.23 -1.42
N THR A 52 -0.49 -8.16 -1.23
CA THR A 52 -0.17 -8.72 0.09
C THR A 52 0.24 -7.63 1.06
N GLY A 53 1.24 -6.82 0.69
CA GLY A 53 1.71 -5.72 1.54
C GLY A 53 0.65 -4.65 1.79
N PHE A 54 -0.22 -4.37 0.82
CA PHE A 54 -1.32 -3.43 0.99
C PHE A 54 -2.33 -3.92 2.05
N ALA A 55 -2.78 -5.17 1.94
CA ALA A 55 -3.72 -5.78 2.88
C ALA A 55 -3.11 -5.92 4.29
N GLU A 56 -1.86 -6.37 4.38
CA GLU A 56 -1.13 -6.50 5.64
C GLU A 56 -0.88 -5.15 6.33
N ALA A 57 -0.58 -4.09 5.58
CA ALA A 57 -0.40 -2.76 6.15
C ALA A 57 -1.69 -2.24 6.82
N ILE A 58 -2.85 -2.50 6.21
CA ILE A 58 -4.15 -2.15 6.78
C ILE A 58 -4.46 -3.03 8.00
N ALA A 59 -4.24 -4.34 7.90
CA ALA A 59 -4.37 -5.25 9.02
C ALA A 59 -3.53 -4.79 10.23
N LEU A 60 -2.24 -4.48 10.03
CA LEU A 60 -1.35 -4.00 11.08
C LEU A 60 -1.81 -2.67 11.68
N ARG A 61 -2.35 -1.76 10.87
CA ARG A 61 -2.95 -0.52 11.36
C ARG A 61 -4.15 -0.83 12.26
N LEU A 62 -5.07 -1.68 11.80
CA LEU A 62 -6.25 -2.07 12.57
C LEU A 62 -5.89 -2.79 13.87
N VAL A 63 -4.91 -3.69 13.90
CA VAL A 63 -4.45 -4.35 15.14
C VAL A 63 -3.86 -3.37 16.15
N ARG A 64 -3.19 -2.32 15.67
CA ARG A 64 -2.63 -1.29 16.56
C ARG A 64 -3.72 -0.42 17.19
N ASP A 65 -4.78 -0.16 16.44
CA ASP A 65 -5.88 0.69 16.85
C ASP A 65 -6.94 -0.11 17.64
N ASP A 66 -7.11 -1.41 17.37
CA ASP A 66 -8.11 -2.30 17.97
C ASP A 66 -7.58 -3.71 18.28
N LYS A 67 -7.84 -4.18 19.49
CA LYS A 67 -7.42 -5.50 19.99
C LYS A 67 -8.47 -6.60 19.74
N GLY A 68 -9.64 -6.28 19.18
CA GLY A 68 -10.80 -7.15 19.10
C GLY A 68 -10.98 -7.98 17.83
N CYS A 69 -10.07 -7.92 16.85
CA CYS A 69 -10.31 -8.57 15.57
C CYS A 69 -9.92 -10.07 15.55
N VAL A 70 -10.92 -10.96 15.53
CA VAL A 70 -10.73 -12.42 15.50
C VAL A 70 -9.95 -12.88 14.28
N LEU A 71 -10.26 -12.37 13.08
CA LEU A 71 -9.55 -12.74 11.85
C LEU A 71 -8.05 -12.42 11.96
N LEU A 72 -7.72 -11.25 12.52
CA LEU A 72 -6.32 -10.82 12.64
C LEU A 72 -5.61 -11.53 13.79
N GLN A 73 -6.31 -11.86 14.87
CA GLN A 73 -5.79 -12.74 15.91
C GLN A 73 -5.46 -14.13 15.34
N GLU A 74 -6.36 -14.75 14.57
CA GLU A 74 -6.12 -16.03 13.90
C GLU A 74 -4.93 -15.96 12.94
N TYR A 75 -4.83 -14.89 12.15
CA TYR A 75 -3.73 -14.65 11.23
C TYR A 75 -2.38 -14.46 11.95
N ILE A 76 -2.36 -13.83 13.12
CA ILE A 76 -1.14 -13.62 13.93
C ILE A 76 -0.74 -14.89 14.70
N ASP A 77 -1.70 -15.55 15.34
CA ASP A 77 -1.47 -16.69 16.22
C ASP A 77 -1.07 -17.95 15.43
N GLN A 78 -1.48 -18.02 14.15
CA GLN A 78 -1.13 -19.12 13.27
C GLN A 78 -0.09 -18.66 12.25
N ALA A 79 1.19 -18.93 12.54
CA ALA A 79 2.31 -18.65 11.63
C ALA A 79 2.19 -19.34 10.24
N ASN A 80 1.25 -20.27 10.08
CA ASN A 80 0.85 -20.90 8.82
C ASN A 80 -0.69 -20.91 8.67
N ALA A 81 -1.38 -19.86 9.09
CA ALA A 81 -2.83 -19.77 8.88
C ALA A 81 -3.13 -20.11 7.41
N ASP A 82 -4.13 -20.96 7.15
CA ASP A 82 -4.66 -21.24 5.80
C ASP A 82 -5.34 -19.99 5.18
N ILE A 83 -5.07 -18.81 5.74
CA ILE A 83 -5.65 -17.51 5.42
C ILE A 83 -4.63 -16.73 4.59
N ALA A 84 -4.78 -16.83 3.26
CA ALA A 84 -4.11 -15.93 2.34
C ALA A 84 -4.98 -14.67 2.14
N LEU A 85 -4.63 -13.57 2.82
CA LEU A 85 -5.30 -12.28 2.63
C LEU A 85 -5.44 -11.88 1.15
N PRO A 86 -4.44 -12.08 0.27
CA PRO A 86 -4.59 -11.80 -1.16
C PRO A 86 -5.72 -12.60 -1.81
N ASP A 87 -5.87 -13.88 -1.47
CA ASP A 87 -6.92 -14.73 -2.03
C ASP A 87 -8.29 -14.25 -1.56
N LEU A 88 -8.42 -13.91 -0.27
CA LEU A 88 -9.66 -13.38 0.29
C LEU A 88 -10.08 -12.05 -0.35
N ILE A 89 -9.14 -11.11 -0.52
CA ILE A 89 -9.40 -9.83 -1.19
C ILE A 89 -9.70 -10.04 -2.68
N GLY A 90 -8.93 -10.94 -3.31
CA GLY A 90 -9.14 -11.38 -4.67
C GLY A 90 -10.56 -11.87 -4.89
N ASP A 91 -11.14 -12.65 -3.98
CA ASP A 91 -12.45 -13.27 -4.18
C ASP A 91 -13.67 -12.39 -3.85
N LEU A 92 -13.46 -11.17 -3.35
CA LEU A 92 -14.56 -10.27 -3.02
C LEU A 92 -15.38 -9.85 -4.25
N ASN A 93 -16.67 -9.63 -4.04
CA ASN A 93 -17.55 -9.04 -5.05
C ASN A 93 -17.34 -7.51 -5.09
N PRO A 94 -16.76 -6.92 -6.14
CA PRO A 94 -16.46 -5.49 -6.18
C PRO A 94 -17.69 -4.59 -6.04
N ALA A 95 -18.90 -5.08 -6.37
CA ALA A 95 -20.13 -4.31 -6.23
C ALA A 95 -20.51 -4.02 -4.77
N GLU A 96 -19.97 -4.78 -3.81
CA GLU A 96 -20.24 -4.63 -2.39
C GLU A 96 -19.25 -3.71 -1.67
N TYR A 97 -18.23 -3.22 -2.37
CA TYR A 97 -17.10 -2.49 -1.79
C TYR A 97 -16.91 -1.11 -2.43
N SER A 98 -16.18 -0.23 -1.73
CA SER A 98 -15.85 1.11 -2.25
C SER A 98 -15.01 1.00 -3.53
N GLN A 99 -15.05 2.03 -4.37
CA GLN A 99 -14.13 2.14 -5.50
C GLN A 99 -12.68 2.33 -5.04
N GLN A 100 -12.48 2.90 -3.84
CA GLN A 100 -11.15 3.11 -3.26
C GLN A 100 -10.66 1.83 -2.57
N ALA A 101 -9.42 1.43 -2.83
CA ALA A 101 -8.86 0.20 -2.30
C ALA A 101 -8.75 0.22 -0.77
N LEU A 102 -8.32 1.33 -0.17
CA LEU A 102 -8.18 1.46 1.28
C LEU A 102 -9.54 1.22 1.98
N GLU A 103 -10.55 1.99 1.60
CA GLU A 103 -11.89 1.89 2.18
C GLU A 103 -12.51 0.50 1.99
N ALA A 104 -12.27 -0.12 0.83
CA ALA A 104 -12.75 -1.46 0.54
C ALA A 104 -12.09 -2.53 1.45
N VAL A 105 -10.77 -2.47 1.62
CA VAL A 105 -10.04 -3.41 2.46
C VAL A 105 -10.34 -3.17 3.95
N GLU A 106 -10.46 -1.92 4.40
CA GLU A 106 -10.94 -1.61 5.75
C GLU A 106 -12.34 -2.19 5.98
N LYS A 107 -13.28 -1.99 5.04
CA LYS A 107 -14.62 -2.58 5.10
C LYS A 107 -14.58 -4.11 5.17
N PHE A 108 -13.66 -4.76 4.46
CA PHE A 108 -13.48 -6.21 4.53
C PHE A 108 -13.09 -6.63 5.95
N PHE A 109 -12.14 -5.96 6.57
CA PHE A 109 -11.74 -6.28 7.94
C PHE A 109 -12.87 -5.99 8.95
N TYR A 110 -13.60 -4.88 8.78
CA TYR A 110 -14.77 -4.59 9.63
C TYR A 110 -15.89 -5.62 9.48
N SER A 111 -16.15 -6.11 8.27
CA SER A 111 -17.15 -7.18 8.05
C SER A 111 -16.73 -8.53 8.64
N ARG A 112 -15.45 -8.67 9.01
CA ARG A 112 -14.86 -9.83 9.67
C ARG A 112 -14.71 -9.64 11.19
N GLY A 113 -15.27 -8.56 11.74
CA GLY A 113 -15.32 -8.31 13.17
C GLY A 113 -14.14 -7.53 13.74
N CYS A 114 -13.33 -6.87 12.89
CA CYS A 114 -12.45 -5.79 13.37
C CYS A 114 -13.31 -4.55 13.68
N THR A 115 -12.95 -3.71 14.66
CA THR A 115 -13.69 -2.49 15.03
C THR A 115 -12.81 -1.27 15.24
#